data_AF-A0A1B6VHC1-F1
#
_entry.id   AF-A0A1B6VHC1-F1
#
_cell.length_a   1.000
_cell.length_b   1.000
_cell.length_c   1.000
_cell.angle_alpha   90.00
_cell.angle_beta   90.00
_cell.angle_gamma   90.00
#
_symmetry.space_group_name_H-M   'P 1'
#
loop_
_entity.id
_entity.type
_entity.pdbx_description
1 polymer ?
#
loop_
_entity_poly.entity_id
_entity_poly.type
_entity_poly.pdbx_seq_one_letter_code
_entity_poly.pdbx_strand_id
1 'polypeptide(L)'
;MRRFLPVLLPLCLAGCFSMPRPFSDPGQQARQLATANLPPARLAVPTSSESLLSDDAAKLWAHDVAEAMVAQSVPAIAQPKKPGDWWLKLSASTRNGAVVPHYVIMTPEGKARAEGDGAPVDMAGWSAGDPLAIKGAAMQEAPELANLLTGIQADMMQQDPHSLMRRAAHIYFEGVKGAPGDGNTSLARAFYASLPDKTNSVQTNAKNADFTVQGVVKVTTAGTVDKTLMQHIEIVWHVVTPDGKEAGAATQLHDVPAHSLDNAWGDTAIMAAEEAAGAVRTIITNYSGREHKPLPASTQTVKPSDAKHA
;
A
#
# COMPACT_ATOMS: atom_id res chain seq x y z
N MET A 1 -68.05 -47.47 39.40
CA MET A 1 -66.61 -47.39 39.08
C MET A 1 -66.38 -46.22 38.13
N ARG A 2 -65.79 -45.12 38.62
CA ARG A 2 -65.28 -43.99 37.82
C ARG A 2 -64.03 -43.50 38.55
N ARG A 3 -62.85 -43.77 37.98
CA ARG A 3 -61.54 -43.38 38.54
C ARG A 3 -61.19 -42.00 38.00
N PHE A 4 -61.05 -41.02 38.88
CA PHE A 4 -60.45 -39.72 38.58
C PHE A 4 -58.92 -39.85 38.66
N LEU A 5 -58.24 -39.50 37.58
CA LEU A 5 -56.78 -39.42 37.48
C LEU A 5 -56.40 -37.93 37.53
N PRO A 6 -55.59 -37.44 38.48
CA PRO A 6 -55.17 -36.05 38.49
C PRO A 6 -54.08 -35.81 37.44
N VAL A 7 -54.30 -34.76 36.64
CA VAL A 7 -53.39 -34.23 35.62
C VAL A 7 -52.19 -33.58 36.31
N LEU A 8 -50.98 -34.10 36.06
CA LEU A 8 -49.71 -33.45 36.41
C LEU A 8 -49.23 -32.66 35.18
N LEU A 9 -49.18 -31.33 35.29
CA LEU A 9 -48.74 -30.40 34.25
C LEU A 9 -47.20 -30.22 34.36
N PRO A 10 -46.39 -30.50 33.32
CA PRO A 10 -44.96 -30.26 33.37
C PRO A 10 -44.65 -28.78 33.03
N LEU A 11 -44.01 -28.09 33.97
CA LEU A 11 -43.47 -26.74 33.80
C LEU A 11 -42.28 -26.78 32.83
N CYS A 12 -42.46 -26.33 31.58
CA CYS A 12 -41.36 -26.14 30.63
C CYS A 12 -40.69 -24.79 30.89
N LEU A 13 -39.48 -24.79 31.46
CA LEU A 13 -38.62 -23.60 31.52
C LEU A 13 -38.07 -23.28 30.12
N ALA A 14 -38.70 -22.35 29.41
CA ALA A 14 -38.17 -21.76 28.19
C ALA A 14 -37.20 -20.61 28.54
N GLY A 15 -35.91 -20.93 28.70
CA GLY A 15 -34.85 -19.95 28.85
C GLY A 15 -34.26 -19.53 27.50
N CYS A 16 -34.98 -18.73 26.71
CA CYS A 16 -34.38 -18.01 25.57
C CYS A 16 -33.77 -16.70 26.08
N PHE A 17 -32.53 -16.74 26.58
CA PHE A 17 -31.77 -15.51 26.84
C PHE A 17 -31.27 -14.95 25.50
N SER A 18 -31.88 -13.86 25.03
CA SER A 18 -31.35 -13.07 23.93
C SER A 18 -30.09 -12.34 24.40
N MET A 19 -28.93 -12.89 24.04
CA MET A 19 -27.65 -12.24 24.31
C MET A 19 -27.60 -10.90 23.55
N PRO A 20 -27.35 -9.76 24.23
CA PRO A 20 -27.14 -8.49 23.55
C PRO A 20 -26.00 -8.68 22.53
N ARG A 21 -26.22 -8.24 21.29
CA ARG A 21 -25.17 -8.21 20.25
C ARG A 21 -24.59 -6.79 20.19
N PRO A 22 -23.66 -6.41 21.08
CA PRO A 22 -23.11 -5.05 21.11
C PRO A 22 -22.35 -4.66 19.82
N PHE A 23 -22.12 -5.60 18.91
CA PHE A 23 -21.40 -5.39 17.65
C PHE A 23 -22.28 -5.52 16.39
N SER A 24 -23.61 -5.72 16.52
CA SER A 24 -24.48 -5.87 15.34
C SER A 24 -24.72 -4.56 14.59
N ASP A 25 -24.51 -3.42 15.25
CA ASP A 25 -24.48 -2.12 14.58
C ASP A 25 -23.27 -1.33 15.08
N PRO A 26 -22.18 -1.25 14.30
CA PRO A 26 -20.97 -0.55 14.71
C PRO A 26 -21.17 0.97 14.80
N GLY A 27 -22.35 1.49 14.44
CA GLY A 27 -22.67 2.90 14.49
C GLY A 27 -22.03 3.70 13.34
N GLN A 28 -22.52 4.92 13.13
CA GLN A 28 -22.07 5.78 12.03
C GLN A 28 -20.58 6.12 12.11
N GLN A 29 -20.05 6.29 13.32
CA GLN A 29 -18.67 6.67 13.54
C GLN A 29 -17.68 5.55 13.19
N ALA A 30 -17.98 4.29 13.56
CA ALA A 30 -17.14 3.17 13.16
C ALA A 30 -17.25 2.87 11.65
N ARG A 31 -18.42 3.11 11.03
CA ARG A 31 -18.57 3.03 9.57
C ARG A 31 -17.73 4.10 8.88
N GLN A 32 -17.75 5.34 9.38
CA GLN A 32 -16.89 6.42 8.87
C GLN A 32 -15.41 6.11 9.07
N LEU A 33 -15.00 5.56 10.22
CA LEU A 33 -13.62 5.14 10.47
C LEU A 33 -13.21 3.97 9.58
N ALA A 34 -14.11 3.03 9.26
CA ALA A 34 -13.83 1.96 8.32
C ALA A 34 -13.71 2.46 6.88
N THR A 35 -14.49 3.47 6.49
CA THR A 35 -14.38 4.14 5.19
C THR A 35 -13.11 5.02 5.10
N ALA A 36 -12.75 5.70 6.18
CA ALA A 36 -11.55 6.55 6.25
C ALA A 36 -10.26 5.72 6.33
N ASN A 37 -10.31 4.58 7.02
CA ASN A 37 -9.23 3.59 7.11
C ASN A 37 -9.45 2.43 6.13
N LEU A 38 -10.04 2.71 4.96
CA LEU A 38 -10.06 1.72 3.90
C LEU A 38 -8.60 1.30 3.64
N PRO A 39 -8.32 0.00 3.61
CA PRO A 39 -7.02 -0.49 3.18
C PRO A 39 -6.64 0.15 1.84
N PRO A 40 -5.34 0.31 1.54
CA PRO A 40 -4.91 0.80 0.23
C PRO A 40 -5.65 0.06 -0.88
N ALA A 41 -5.98 0.78 -1.96
CA ALA A 41 -6.72 0.23 -3.09
C ALA A 41 -6.10 -1.12 -3.51
N ARG A 42 -6.86 -2.20 -3.38
CA ARG A 42 -6.37 -3.56 -3.61
C ARG A 42 -6.73 -3.95 -5.04
N LEU A 43 -5.80 -4.61 -5.71
CA LEU A 43 -6.03 -5.21 -7.01
C LEU A 43 -6.86 -6.49 -6.85
N ALA A 44 -8.12 -6.48 -7.30
CA ALA A 44 -8.92 -7.70 -7.32
C ALA A 44 -8.52 -8.59 -8.50
N VAL A 45 -8.39 -9.89 -8.26
CA VAL A 45 -8.12 -10.90 -9.29
C VAL A 45 -9.29 -11.88 -9.34
N PRO A 46 -10.34 -11.61 -10.12
CA PRO A 46 -11.47 -12.51 -10.27
C PRO A 46 -11.06 -13.80 -11.01
N THR A 47 -11.76 -14.89 -10.70
CA THR A 47 -11.66 -16.12 -11.48
C THR A 47 -12.09 -15.88 -12.92
N SER A 48 -11.26 -16.28 -13.89
CA SER A 48 -11.54 -16.10 -15.31
C SER A 48 -12.31 -17.27 -15.91
N SER A 49 -13.41 -16.96 -16.61
CA SER A 49 -14.14 -17.88 -17.48
C SER A 49 -13.57 -17.97 -18.91
N GLU A 50 -12.59 -17.13 -19.24
CA GLU A 50 -11.98 -17.01 -20.58
C GLU A 50 -10.54 -17.57 -20.58
N SER A 51 -10.21 -18.44 -19.62
CA SER A 51 -8.84 -18.91 -19.33
C SER A 51 -8.44 -20.21 -20.01
N LEU A 52 -9.36 -20.89 -20.72
CA LEU A 52 -9.15 -22.26 -21.23
C LEU A 52 -8.82 -23.30 -20.15
N LEU A 53 -9.09 -22.98 -18.87
CA LEU A 53 -8.93 -23.84 -17.71
C LEU A 53 -10.29 -24.35 -17.22
N SER A 54 -10.27 -25.41 -16.41
CA SER A 54 -11.43 -25.78 -15.59
C SER A 54 -11.68 -24.73 -14.50
N ASP A 55 -12.88 -24.69 -13.93
CA ASP A 55 -13.23 -23.71 -12.89
C ASP A 55 -12.27 -23.74 -11.70
N ASP A 56 -11.83 -24.93 -11.28
CA ASP A 56 -10.91 -25.07 -10.15
C ASP A 56 -9.48 -24.64 -10.49
N ALA A 57 -9.01 -24.96 -11.71
CA ALA A 57 -7.72 -24.48 -12.19
C ALA A 57 -7.73 -22.96 -12.44
N ALA A 58 -8.85 -22.38 -12.90
CA ALA A 58 -9.01 -20.95 -13.06
C ALA A 58 -9.01 -20.21 -11.71
N LYS A 59 -9.58 -20.81 -10.65
CA LYS A 59 -9.48 -20.28 -9.28
C LYS A 59 -8.04 -20.33 -8.78
N LEU A 60 -7.35 -21.43 -9.05
CA LEU A 60 -5.94 -21.58 -8.71
C LEU A 60 -5.08 -20.52 -9.40
N TRP A 61 -5.30 -20.29 -10.69
CA TRP A 61 -4.57 -19.25 -11.43
C TRP A 61 -4.80 -17.85 -10.87
N ALA A 62 -6.06 -17.49 -10.56
CA ALA A 62 -6.36 -16.21 -9.92
C ALA A 62 -5.67 -16.07 -8.55
N HIS A 63 -5.60 -17.15 -7.76
CA HIS A 63 -4.87 -17.19 -6.50
C HIS A 63 -3.36 -16.99 -6.69
N ASP A 64 -2.74 -17.74 -7.60
CA ASP A 64 -1.30 -17.67 -7.85
C ASP A 64 -0.88 -16.31 -8.43
N VAL A 65 -1.70 -15.70 -9.28
CA VAL A 65 -1.48 -14.31 -9.75
C VAL A 65 -1.55 -13.34 -8.57
N ALA A 66 -2.55 -13.45 -7.70
CA ALA A 66 -2.63 -12.58 -6.52
C ALA A 66 -1.42 -12.76 -5.59
N GLU A 67 -0.99 -13.99 -5.33
CA GLU A 67 0.22 -14.31 -4.54
C GLU A 67 1.48 -13.70 -5.18
N ALA A 68 1.64 -13.86 -6.50
CA ALA A 68 2.77 -13.32 -7.23
C ALA A 68 2.80 -11.78 -7.24
N MET A 69 1.64 -11.12 -7.34
CA MET A 69 1.55 -9.66 -7.22
C MET A 69 1.90 -9.18 -5.81
N VAL A 70 1.48 -9.89 -4.76
CA VAL A 70 1.88 -9.58 -3.38
C VAL A 70 3.40 -9.72 -3.22
N ALA A 71 4.03 -10.72 -3.85
CA ALA A 71 5.48 -10.84 -3.88
C ALA A 71 6.18 -9.66 -4.60
N GLN A 72 5.49 -8.98 -5.52
CA GLN A 72 5.92 -7.71 -6.14
C GLN A 72 5.55 -6.48 -5.32
N SER A 73 5.15 -6.63 -4.05
CA SER A 73 4.67 -5.56 -3.17
C SER A 73 3.42 -4.83 -3.69
N VAL A 74 2.64 -5.46 -4.58
CA VAL A 74 1.34 -4.97 -5.04
C VAL A 74 0.24 -5.65 -4.23
N PRO A 75 -0.55 -4.93 -3.42
CA PRO A 75 -1.65 -5.52 -2.66
C PRO A 75 -2.73 -6.09 -3.57
N ALA A 76 -2.75 -7.42 -3.75
CA ALA A 76 -3.71 -8.12 -4.59
C ALA A 76 -4.48 -9.20 -3.82
N ILE A 77 -5.72 -9.49 -4.23
CA ILE A 77 -6.55 -10.55 -3.64
C ILE A 77 -7.30 -11.29 -4.75
N ALA A 78 -7.27 -12.62 -4.71
CA ALA A 78 -8.13 -13.46 -5.52
C ALA A 78 -9.57 -13.42 -5.00
N GLN A 79 -10.39 -12.54 -5.58
CA GLN A 79 -11.79 -12.33 -5.20
C GLN A 79 -12.60 -11.79 -6.38
N PRO A 80 -13.93 -11.93 -6.36
CA PRO A 80 -14.79 -11.17 -7.26
C PRO A 80 -14.54 -9.66 -7.11
N LYS A 81 -14.61 -8.92 -8.22
CA LYS A 81 -14.48 -7.45 -8.19
C LYS A 81 -15.60 -6.82 -7.35
N LYS A 82 -15.25 -5.84 -6.52
CA LYS A 82 -16.22 -5.00 -5.79
C LYS A 82 -16.31 -3.63 -6.44
N PRO A 83 -17.43 -2.89 -6.25
CA PRO A 83 -17.51 -1.50 -6.70
C PRO A 83 -16.36 -0.68 -6.08
N GLY A 84 -15.60 0.03 -6.91
CA GLY A 84 -14.43 0.80 -6.48
C GLY A 84 -13.08 0.09 -6.65
N ASP A 85 -13.07 -1.21 -6.93
CA ASP A 85 -11.81 -1.97 -7.09
C ASP A 85 -11.20 -1.76 -8.48
N TRP A 86 -9.89 -1.55 -8.51
CA TRP A 86 -9.09 -1.92 -9.69
C TRP A 86 -9.03 -3.44 -9.77
N TRP A 87 -9.07 -4.00 -10.98
CA TRP A 87 -9.11 -5.45 -11.12
C TRP A 87 -8.41 -5.95 -12.38
N LEU A 88 -7.96 -7.20 -12.35
CA LEU A 88 -7.38 -7.88 -13.51
C LEU A 88 -8.47 -8.66 -14.24
N LYS A 89 -8.67 -8.36 -15.52
CA LYS A 89 -9.39 -9.26 -16.42
C LYS A 89 -8.37 -10.25 -16.99
N LEU A 90 -8.37 -11.46 -16.46
CA LEU A 90 -7.54 -12.55 -16.95
C LEU A 90 -8.26 -13.32 -18.06
N SER A 91 -7.52 -13.78 -19.05
CA SER A 91 -7.99 -14.63 -20.15
C SER A 91 -6.81 -15.41 -20.74
N ALA A 92 -7.05 -16.38 -21.60
CA ALA A 92 -5.97 -17.06 -22.32
C ALA A 92 -6.42 -17.41 -23.74
N SER A 93 -5.48 -17.41 -24.67
CA SER A 93 -5.73 -17.76 -26.06
C SER A 93 -4.68 -18.74 -26.58
N THR A 94 -5.05 -19.58 -27.54
CA THR A 94 -4.09 -20.47 -28.19
C THR A 94 -3.38 -19.74 -29.33
N ARG A 95 -2.05 -19.68 -29.29
CA ARG A 95 -1.22 -19.17 -30.40
C ARG A 95 -0.06 -20.13 -30.66
N ASN A 96 0.13 -20.53 -31.93
CA ASN A 96 1.23 -21.40 -32.36
C ASN A 96 1.38 -22.72 -31.56
N GLY A 97 0.26 -23.31 -31.13
CA GLY A 97 0.28 -24.57 -30.35
C GLY A 97 0.60 -24.42 -28.87
N ALA A 98 0.78 -23.19 -28.37
CA ALA A 98 0.91 -22.88 -26.95
C ALA A 98 -0.30 -22.08 -26.45
N VAL A 99 -0.53 -22.11 -25.14
CA VAL A 99 -1.50 -21.21 -24.49
C VAL A 99 -0.77 -19.94 -24.07
N VAL A 100 -1.30 -18.80 -24.48
CA VAL A 100 -0.78 -17.47 -24.13
C VAL A 100 -1.80 -16.83 -23.18
N PRO A 101 -1.45 -16.71 -21.89
CA PRO A 101 -2.24 -15.92 -20.95
C PRO A 101 -2.30 -14.46 -21.41
N HIS A 102 -3.40 -13.79 -21.13
CA HIS A 102 -3.63 -12.39 -21.45
C HIS A 102 -4.31 -11.72 -20.28
N TYR A 103 -3.80 -10.54 -19.90
CA TYR A 103 -4.30 -9.78 -18.78
C TYR A 103 -4.64 -8.35 -19.20
N VAL A 104 -5.72 -7.82 -18.65
CA VAL A 104 -6.11 -6.42 -18.80
C VAL A 104 -6.29 -5.80 -17.41
N ILE A 105 -5.60 -4.70 -17.16
CA ILE A 105 -5.79 -3.88 -15.96
C ILE A 105 -7.02 -3.00 -16.17
N MET A 106 -8.03 -3.19 -15.32
CA MET A 106 -9.31 -2.53 -15.42
C MET A 106 -9.47 -1.51 -14.30
N THR A 107 -9.99 -0.33 -14.63
CA THR A 107 -10.32 0.71 -13.65
C THR A 107 -11.59 0.36 -12.87
N PRO A 108 -11.87 1.04 -11.74
CA PRO A 108 -13.12 0.90 -10.99
C PRO A 108 -14.39 1.14 -11.81
N GLU A 109 -14.30 1.96 -12.87
CA GLU A 109 -15.39 2.25 -13.81
C GLU A 109 -15.54 1.17 -14.89
N GLY A 110 -14.69 0.14 -14.89
CA GLY A 110 -14.70 -0.95 -15.85
C GLY A 110 -14.06 -0.62 -17.20
N LYS A 111 -13.18 0.38 -17.26
CA LYS A 111 -12.42 0.70 -18.48
C LYS A 111 -11.08 -0.01 -18.48
N ALA A 112 -10.65 -0.52 -19.64
CA ALA A 112 -9.30 -1.04 -19.82
C ALA A 112 -8.29 0.10 -19.75
N ARG A 113 -7.23 -0.09 -18.97
CA ARG A 113 -6.17 0.92 -18.77
C ARG A 113 -4.83 0.50 -19.36
N ALA A 114 -4.51 -0.78 -19.26
CA ALA A 114 -3.38 -1.41 -19.92
C ALA A 114 -3.68 -2.90 -20.12
N GLU A 115 -2.99 -3.53 -21.04
CA GLU A 115 -3.10 -4.95 -21.32
C GLU A 115 -1.72 -5.52 -21.70
N GLY A 116 -1.57 -6.83 -21.58
CA GLY A 116 -0.36 -7.53 -21.95
C GLY A 116 -0.59 -9.03 -22.09
N ASP A 117 0.35 -9.69 -22.75
CA ASP A 117 0.36 -11.13 -22.93
C ASP A 117 1.43 -11.73 -21.99
N GLY A 118 1.09 -12.84 -21.33
CA GLY A 118 2.03 -13.65 -20.56
C GLY A 118 2.93 -14.48 -21.47
N ALA A 119 3.92 -15.16 -20.87
CA ALA A 119 4.76 -16.09 -21.60
C ALA A 119 3.94 -17.28 -22.12
N PRO A 120 4.27 -17.83 -23.30
CA PRO A 120 3.60 -19.04 -23.79
C PRO A 120 3.81 -20.22 -22.83
N VAL A 121 2.70 -20.87 -22.47
CA VAL A 121 2.64 -22.06 -21.62
C VAL A 121 2.32 -23.28 -22.48
N ASP A 122 2.88 -24.44 -22.09
CA ASP A 122 2.54 -25.70 -22.73
C ASP A 122 1.04 -26.00 -22.62
N MET A 123 0.44 -26.39 -23.74
CA MET A 123 -1.01 -26.60 -23.84
C MET A 123 -1.47 -27.80 -22.99
N ALA A 124 -0.71 -28.88 -22.94
CA ALA A 124 -1.10 -30.07 -22.20
C ALA A 124 -1.10 -29.79 -20.69
N GLY A 125 -0.04 -29.14 -20.19
CA GLY A 125 0.06 -28.72 -18.79
C GLY A 125 -1.02 -27.71 -18.40
N TRP A 126 -1.26 -26.70 -19.25
CA TRP A 126 -2.30 -25.70 -19.01
C TRP A 126 -3.70 -26.33 -18.97
N SER A 127 -4.10 -27.07 -20.01
CA SER A 127 -5.43 -27.68 -20.07
C SER A 127 -5.66 -28.75 -18.99
N ALA A 128 -4.60 -29.43 -18.53
CA ALA A 128 -4.68 -30.35 -17.40
C ALA A 128 -4.84 -29.65 -16.04
N GLY A 129 -4.62 -28.33 -15.98
CA GLY A 129 -4.62 -27.56 -14.74
C GLY A 129 -3.42 -27.89 -13.84
N ASP A 130 -2.25 -28.17 -14.42
CA ASP A 130 -1.04 -28.48 -13.66
C ASP A 130 -0.66 -27.29 -12.75
N PRO A 131 -0.65 -27.46 -11.41
CA PRO A 131 -0.33 -26.39 -10.48
C PRO A 131 1.03 -25.74 -10.72
N LEU A 132 2.03 -26.50 -11.20
CA LEU A 132 3.36 -25.94 -11.48
C LEU A 132 3.35 -25.05 -12.72
N ALA A 133 2.63 -25.45 -13.76
CA ALA A 133 2.50 -24.66 -14.98
C ALA A 133 1.73 -23.34 -14.71
N ILE A 134 0.64 -23.43 -13.95
CA ILE A 134 -0.18 -22.27 -13.57
C ILE A 134 0.61 -21.29 -12.69
N LYS A 135 1.29 -21.79 -11.64
CA LYS A 135 2.12 -20.96 -10.77
C LYS A 135 3.27 -20.32 -11.52
N GLY A 136 3.90 -21.08 -12.44
CA GLY A 136 4.97 -20.57 -13.30
C GLY A 136 4.51 -19.39 -14.17
N ALA A 137 3.34 -19.49 -14.79
CA ALA A 137 2.75 -18.41 -15.59
C ALA A 137 2.50 -17.15 -14.74
N ALA A 138 1.86 -17.30 -13.58
CA ALA A 138 1.61 -16.20 -12.65
C ALA A 138 2.89 -15.49 -12.19
N MET A 139 3.94 -16.25 -11.86
CA MET A 139 5.24 -15.70 -11.45
C MET A 139 5.93 -14.92 -12.57
N GLN A 140 5.73 -15.32 -13.83
CA GLN A 140 6.30 -14.62 -14.98
C GLN A 140 5.52 -13.36 -15.36
N GLU A 141 4.20 -13.35 -15.17
CA GLU A 141 3.33 -12.21 -15.46
C GLU A 141 3.50 -11.06 -14.45
N ALA A 142 3.74 -11.39 -13.18
CA ALA A 142 3.69 -10.42 -12.09
C ALA A 142 4.65 -9.21 -12.21
N PRO A 143 5.93 -9.37 -12.62
CA PRO A 143 6.83 -8.22 -12.78
C PRO A 143 6.34 -7.22 -13.83
N GLU A 144 5.81 -7.70 -14.96
CA GLU A 144 5.30 -6.83 -16.03
C GLU A 144 4.00 -6.13 -15.61
N LEU A 145 3.08 -6.87 -14.98
CA LEU A 145 1.87 -6.31 -14.39
C LEU A 145 2.18 -5.21 -13.36
N ALA A 146 3.17 -5.42 -12.49
CA ALA A 146 3.59 -4.42 -11.50
C ALA A 146 4.15 -3.16 -12.18
N ASN A 147 5.01 -3.33 -13.20
CA ASN A 147 5.55 -2.22 -13.99
C ASN A 147 4.44 -1.42 -14.70
N LEU A 148 3.44 -2.10 -15.27
CA LEU A 148 2.28 -1.44 -15.88
C LEU A 148 1.50 -0.61 -14.87
N LEU A 149 1.21 -1.17 -13.68
CA LEU A 149 0.50 -0.45 -12.61
C LEU A 149 1.28 0.80 -12.14
N THR A 150 2.60 0.69 -11.97
CA THR A 150 3.45 1.84 -11.66
C THR A 150 3.40 2.90 -12.77
N GLY A 151 3.43 2.49 -14.03
CA GLY A 151 3.32 3.41 -15.17
C GLY A 151 1.94 4.08 -15.26
N ILE A 152 0.86 3.37 -14.91
CA ILE A 152 -0.50 3.91 -14.84
C ILE A 152 -0.58 4.98 -13.75
N GLN A 153 -0.04 4.69 -12.57
CA GLN A 153 0.00 5.63 -11.46
C GLN A 153 0.75 6.90 -11.87
N ALA A 154 1.92 6.75 -12.50
CA ALA A 154 2.69 7.88 -13.02
C ALA A 154 1.89 8.72 -14.04
N ASP A 155 1.22 8.10 -15.02
CA ASP A 155 0.40 8.83 -16.00
C ASP A 155 -0.78 9.56 -15.34
N MET A 156 -1.46 8.92 -14.38
CA MET A 156 -2.55 9.55 -13.61
C MET A 156 -2.05 10.76 -12.83
N MET A 157 -0.91 10.61 -12.15
CA MET A 157 -0.27 11.69 -11.41
C MET A 157 0.25 12.78 -12.34
N GLN A 158 0.67 12.47 -13.57
CA GLN A 158 1.03 13.49 -14.54
C GLN A 158 -0.17 14.27 -15.05
N GLN A 159 -1.33 13.64 -15.21
CA GLN A 159 -2.53 14.30 -15.73
C GLN A 159 -3.23 15.17 -14.69
N ASP A 160 -3.05 14.90 -13.40
CA ASP A 160 -3.60 15.72 -12.31
C ASP A 160 -2.86 17.08 -12.18
N PRO A 161 -3.54 18.22 -12.40
CA PRO A 161 -2.95 19.54 -12.24
C PRO A 161 -2.44 19.86 -10.82
N HIS A 162 -2.96 19.19 -9.79
CA HIS A 162 -2.57 19.41 -8.38
C HIS A 162 -1.50 18.43 -7.90
N SER A 163 -1.09 17.49 -8.76
CA SER A 163 -0.11 16.45 -8.45
C SER A 163 1.24 17.01 -8.01
N LEU A 164 1.83 16.32 -7.05
CA LEU A 164 3.18 16.55 -6.55
C LEU A 164 4.27 16.29 -7.61
N MET A 165 3.93 15.72 -8.77
CA MET A 165 4.85 15.63 -9.92
C MET A 165 5.13 17.00 -10.55
N ARG A 166 4.18 17.94 -10.47
CA ARG A 166 4.25 19.24 -11.19
C ARG A 166 4.57 20.43 -10.28
N ARG A 167 4.66 20.22 -8.97
CA ARG A 167 4.95 21.27 -7.99
C ARG A 167 5.75 20.74 -6.80
N ALA A 168 6.35 21.68 -6.07
CA ALA A 168 6.97 21.34 -4.79
C ALA A 168 5.93 20.84 -3.79
N ALA A 169 6.33 19.89 -2.95
CA ALA A 169 5.52 19.44 -1.82
C ALA A 169 5.56 20.51 -0.72
N HIS A 170 4.42 20.77 -0.10
CA HIS A 170 4.29 21.62 1.08
C HIS A 170 4.33 20.73 2.32
N ILE A 171 5.39 20.85 3.11
CA ILE A 171 5.62 20.03 4.28
C ILE A 171 5.37 20.87 5.52
N TYR A 172 4.37 20.48 6.30
CA TYR A 172 4.21 21.00 7.64
C TYR A 172 5.15 20.25 8.59
N PHE A 173 6.06 20.97 9.23
CA PHE A 173 6.92 20.41 10.26
C PHE A 173 6.33 20.70 11.64
N GLU A 174 5.87 19.66 12.34
CA GLU A 174 5.25 19.77 13.66
C GLU A 174 6.30 19.98 14.78
N GLY A 175 7.57 19.67 14.50
CA GLY A 175 8.67 19.79 15.44
C GLY A 175 9.16 18.43 15.95
N VAL A 176 9.92 18.48 17.05
CA VAL A 176 10.54 17.30 17.69
C VAL A 176 10.11 17.23 19.15
N LYS A 177 9.85 16.01 19.64
CA LYS A 177 9.50 15.73 21.04
C LYS A 177 10.34 14.62 21.64
N GLY A 178 10.50 14.65 22.96
CA GLY A 178 11.13 13.58 23.75
C GLY A 178 12.66 13.67 23.90
N ALA A 179 13.32 14.62 23.23
CA ALA A 179 14.76 14.76 23.34
C ALA A 179 15.15 15.42 24.68
N PRO A 180 16.21 14.93 25.37
CA PRO A 180 16.80 15.58 26.53
C PRO A 180 17.44 16.92 26.20
N GLY A 181 17.72 17.72 27.24
CA GLY A 181 18.40 19.00 27.12
C GLY A 181 17.69 19.98 26.18
N ASP A 182 18.46 20.57 25.27
CA ASP A 182 17.95 21.45 24.20
C ASP A 182 17.54 20.70 22.92
N GLY A 183 17.59 19.37 22.93
CA GLY A 183 17.51 18.53 21.74
C GLY A 183 16.26 18.73 20.88
N ASN A 184 15.10 18.97 21.49
CA ASN A 184 13.87 19.22 20.73
C ASN A 184 14.01 20.46 19.85
N THR A 185 14.60 21.53 20.40
CA THR A 185 14.81 22.79 19.70
C THR A 185 15.96 22.68 18.70
N SER A 186 17.07 22.06 19.11
CA SER A 186 18.28 21.91 18.29
C SER A 186 18.01 21.06 17.06
N LEU A 187 17.39 19.89 17.23
CA LEU A 187 16.98 19.02 16.12
C LEU A 187 15.93 19.69 15.24
N ALA A 188 14.91 20.33 15.83
CA ALA A 188 13.87 20.99 15.03
C ALA A 188 14.44 22.10 14.15
N ARG A 189 15.33 22.94 14.70
CA ARG A 189 15.99 23.99 13.94
C ARG A 189 16.85 23.41 12.81
N ALA A 190 17.70 22.42 13.13
CA ALA A 190 18.58 21.81 12.14
C ALA A 190 17.76 21.13 11.03
N PHE A 191 16.74 20.36 11.38
CA PHE A 191 15.90 19.66 10.41
C PHE A 191 15.12 20.62 9.51
N TYR A 192 14.54 21.68 10.08
CA TYR A 192 13.84 22.71 9.31
C TYR A 192 14.77 23.40 8.30
N ALA A 193 16.04 23.59 8.65
CA ALA A 193 17.04 24.16 7.73
C ALA A 193 17.49 23.15 6.65
N SER A 194 17.60 21.87 7.00
CA SER A 194 18.14 20.83 6.11
C SER A 194 17.12 20.23 5.15
N LEU A 195 15.82 20.28 5.44
CA LEU A 195 14.77 19.61 4.66
C LEU A 195 14.39 20.29 3.32
N PRO A 196 14.26 21.62 3.20
CA PRO A 196 13.85 22.25 1.94
C PRO A 196 14.79 21.94 0.78
N ASP A 197 14.25 21.77 -0.43
CA ASP A 197 15.00 21.63 -1.68
C ASP A 197 14.18 22.18 -2.87
N LYS A 198 14.60 21.90 -4.12
CA LYS A 198 13.88 22.36 -5.32
C LYS A 198 12.44 21.83 -5.44
N THR A 199 12.15 20.72 -4.78
CA THR A 199 10.91 19.93 -4.87
C THR A 199 10.14 19.85 -3.56
N ASN A 200 10.69 20.39 -2.47
CA ASN A 200 10.14 20.32 -1.13
C ASN A 200 10.26 21.68 -0.44
N SER A 201 9.13 22.21 0.02
CA SER A 201 9.04 23.43 0.81
C SER A 201 8.57 23.09 2.22
N VAL A 202 9.10 23.77 3.22
CA VAL A 202 8.74 23.52 4.63
C VAL A 202 8.04 24.75 5.19
N GLN A 203 6.98 24.51 5.95
CA GLN A 203 6.16 25.52 6.59
C GLN A 203 5.84 25.12 8.03
N THR A 204 5.54 26.13 8.86
CA THR A 204 5.20 25.97 10.28
C THR A 204 3.69 26.00 10.53
N ASN A 205 2.88 25.99 9.48
CA ASN A 205 1.43 25.87 9.58
C ASN A 205 0.96 24.63 8.81
N ALA A 206 -0.08 23.97 9.32
CA ALA A 206 -0.64 22.76 8.69
C ALA A 206 -1.49 23.05 7.45
N LYS A 207 -1.77 24.33 7.13
CA LYS A 207 -2.71 24.69 6.07
C LYS A 207 -2.12 24.37 4.71
N ASN A 208 -2.87 23.62 3.89
CA ASN A 208 -2.45 23.18 2.55
C ASN A 208 -1.15 22.37 2.54
N ALA A 209 -0.81 21.72 3.67
CA ALA A 209 0.31 20.81 3.71
C ALA A 209 -0.05 19.49 2.99
N ASP A 210 0.86 19.02 2.16
CA ASP A 210 0.81 17.71 1.51
C ASP A 210 1.34 16.61 2.42
N PHE A 211 2.24 16.98 3.34
CA PHE A 211 2.77 16.07 4.36
C PHE A 211 2.93 16.78 5.70
N THR A 212 2.77 16.03 6.77
CA THR A 212 3.16 16.41 8.12
C THR A 212 4.36 15.58 8.56
N VAL A 213 5.39 16.21 9.10
CA VAL A 213 6.57 15.55 9.63
C VAL A 213 6.72 15.83 11.13
N GLN A 214 6.93 14.77 11.92
CA GLN A 214 7.17 14.86 13.36
C GLN A 214 8.37 14.00 13.75
N GLY A 215 9.29 14.57 14.53
CA GLY A 215 10.40 13.84 15.14
C GLY A 215 10.07 13.38 16.56
N VAL A 216 10.39 12.13 16.90
CA VAL A 216 10.22 11.56 18.24
C VAL A 216 11.54 10.95 18.68
N VAL A 217 12.06 11.44 19.81
CA VAL A 217 13.29 10.93 20.42
C VAL A 217 12.94 10.10 21.64
N LYS A 218 13.59 8.95 21.77
CA LYS A 218 13.59 8.12 22.97
C LYS A 218 15.02 7.84 23.38
N VAL A 219 15.27 7.89 24.68
CA VAL A 219 16.57 7.57 25.28
C VAL A 219 16.37 6.48 26.31
N THR A 220 17.15 5.40 26.22
CA THR A 220 17.16 4.31 27.20
C THR A 220 18.59 4.02 27.62
N THR A 221 18.78 3.38 28.78
CA THR A 221 20.12 3.02 29.24
C THR A 221 20.68 1.87 28.39
N ALA A 222 21.92 2.01 27.92
CA ALA A 222 22.63 0.98 27.18
C ALA A 222 23.87 0.56 27.98
N GLY A 223 23.86 -0.64 28.57
CA GLY A 223 25.01 -1.31 29.19
C GLY A 223 26.17 -0.44 29.71
N THR A 224 27.41 -0.90 29.47
CA THR A 224 28.63 -0.16 29.79
C THR A 224 29.71 -0.58 28.79
N VAL A 225 30.44 0.39 28.23
CA VAL A 225 31.58 0.16 27.33
C VAL A 225 32.78 0.86 27.92
N ASP A 226 33.90 0.16 28.11
CA ASP A 226 35.14 0.70 28.68
C ASP A 226 34.96 1.53 29.97
N LYS A 227 34.09 1.03 30.87
CA LYS A 227 33.69 1.66 32.15
C LYS A 227 32.87 2.95 32.01
N THR A 228 32.46 3.32 30.80
CA THR A 228 31.52 4.41 30.54
C THR A 228 30.12 3.83 30.37
N LEU A 229 29.16 4.33 31.16
CA LEU A 229 27.74 4.04 30.96
C LEU A 229 27.30 4.60 29.61
N MET A 230 26.55 3.83 28.84
CA MET A 230 26.03 4.29 27.54
C MET A 230 24.52 4.49 27.63
N GLN A 231 23.98 5.24 26.68
CA GLN A 231 22.56 5.42 26.44
C GLN A 231 22.28 5.10 24.98
N HIS A 232 21.20 4.37 24.73
CA HIS A 232 20.67 4.13 23.41
C HIS A 232 19.68 5.24 23.07
N ILE A 233 19.90 5.88 21.92
CA ILE A 233 19.06 6.94 21.39
C ILE A 233 18.39 6.44 20.13
N GLU A 234 17.06 6.49 20.14
CA GLU A 234 16.22 6.24 18.99
C GLU A 234 15.55 7.55 18.58
N ILE A 235 15.73 7.96 17.32
CA ILE A 235 15.03 9.10 16.72
C ILE A 235 14.19 8.57 15.56
N VAL A 236 12.87 8.76 15.65
CA VAL A 236 11.92 8.37 14.60
C VAL A 236 11.28 9.61 14.01
N TRP A 237 11.42 9.77 12.70
CA TRP A 237 10.80 10.83 11.92
C TRP A 237 9.63 10.27 11.14
N HIS A 238 8.41 10.55 11.59
CA HIS A 238 7.19 10.10 10.93
C HIS A 238 6.80 11.09 9.83
N VAL A 239 6.45 10.56 8.65
CA VAL A 239 5.90 11.32 7.53
C VAL A 239 4.46 10.88 7.31
N VAL A 240 3.53 11.80 7.45
CA VAL A 240 2.09 11.53 7.42
C VAL A 240 1.44 12.35 6.32
N THR A 241 0.51 11.74 5.61
CA THR A 241 -0.33 12.36 4.57
C THR A 241 -1.45 13.23 5.18
N PRO A 242 -2.13 14.07 4.39
CA PRO A 242 -3.15 14.97 4.93
C PRO A 242 -4.39 14.22 5.47
N ASP A 243 -4.64 13.00 4.98
CA ASP A 243 -5.67 12.09 5.50
C ASP A 243 -5.23 11.28 6.73
N GLY A 244 -4.04 11.54 7.26
CA GLY A 244 -3.53 10.95 8.50
C GLY A 244 -2.87 9.57 8.33
N LYS A 245 -2.66 9.11 7.08
CA LYS A 245 -1.97 7.83 6.83
C LYS A 245 -0.46 8.03 6.83
N GLU A 246 0.26 7.09 7.43
CA GLU A 246 1.72 7.09 7.43
C GLU A 246 2.25 6.80 6.01
N ALA A 247 2.93 7.79 5.43
CA ALA A 247 3.65 7.64 4.15
C ALA A 247 4.95 6.86 4.35
N GLY A 248 5.53 6.95 5.54
CA GLY A 248 6.73 6.23 5.94
C GLY A 248 7.35 6.84 7.20
N ALA A 249 8.42 6.22 7.69
CA ALA A 249 9.22 6.73 8.80
C ALA A 249 10.72 6.53 8.55
N ALA A 250 11.54 7.43 9.08
CA ALA A 250 12.99 7.29 9.12
C ALA A 250 13.45 7.12 10.57
N THR A 251 14.14 6.01 10.85
CA THR A 251 14.62 5.68 12.20
C THR A 251 16.14 5.74 12.25
N GLN A 252 16.67 6.50 13.21
CA GLN A 252 18.09 6.59 13.53
C GLN A 252 18.33 6.01 14.91
N LEU A 253 19.37 5.17 15.03
CA LEU A 253 19.74 4.49 16.27
C LEU A 253 21.21 4.76 16.56
N HIS A 254 21.51 5.29 17.74
CA HIS A 254 22.88 5.60 18.16
C HIS A 254 23.08 5.28 19.64
N ASP A 255 24.25 4.73 19.97
CA ASP A 255 24.71 4.61 21.36
C ASP A 255 25.64 5.77 21.68
N VAL A 256 25.35 6.49 22.76
CA VAL A 256 26.14 7.66 23.20
C VAL A 256 26.57 7.48 24.65
N PRO A 257 27.64 8.16 25.11
CA PRO A 257 27.96 8.22 26.53
C PRO A 257 26.77 8.78 27.31
N ALA A 258 26.45 8.16 28.44
CA ALA A 258 25.31 8.57 29.25
C ALA A 258 25.43 10.04 29.66
N HIS A 259 24.31 10.76 29.62
CA HIS A 259 24.19 12.18 29.96
C HIS A 259 24.91 13.15 29.01
N SER A 260 25.53 12.66 27.93
CA SER A 260 26.24 13.52 26.98
C SER A 260 25.32 14.49 26.23
N LEU A 261 24.03 14.19 26.12
CA LEU A 261 23.02 15.00 25.43
C LEU A 261 21.99 15.64 26.39
N ASP A 262 22.29 15.68 27.69
CA ASP A 262 21.38 16.26 28.70
C ASP A 262 21.33 17.79 28.66
N ASN A 263 22.29 18.42 27.96
CA ASN A 263 22.36 19.87 27.80
C ASN A 263 22.30 20.24 26.31
N ALA A 264 23.43 20.65 25.72
CA ALA A 264 23.49 21.11 24.34
C ALA A 264 23.74 19.96 23.37
N TRP A 265 22.86 19.79 22.39
CA TRP A 265 23.04 18.81 21.32
C TRP A 265 24.05 19.26 20.26
N GLY A 266 24.16 20.57 20.01
CA GLY A 266 25.17 21.16 19.12
C GLY A 266 25.24 20.47 17.75
N ASP A 267 26.46 20.12 17.33
CA ASP A 267 26.75 19.50 16.02
C ASP A 267 26.06 18.14 15.84
N THR A 268 25.79 17.40 16.92
CA THR A 268 25.05 16.13 16.88
C THR A 268 23.65 16.34 16.31
N ALA A 269 22.99 17.44 16.68
CA ALA A 269 21.67 17.76 16.12
C ALA A 269 21.73 18.07 14.62
N ILE A 270 22.80 18.73 14.15
CA ILE A 270 22.99 19.06 12.73
C ILE A 270 23.14 17.79 11.91
N MET A 271 24.07 16.91 12.30
CA MET A 271 24.33 15.66 11.58
C MET A 271 23.10 14.75 11.57
N ALA A 272 22.44 14.57 12.72
CA ALA A 272 21.24 13.73 12.81
C ALA A 272 20.11 14.30 11.93
N ALA A 273 19.93 15.62 11.92
CA ALA A 273 18.90 16.26 11.11
C ALA A 273 19.17 16.20 9.60
N GLU A 274 20.44 16.27 9.16
CA GLU A 274 20.80 16.16 7.74
C GLU A 274 20.51 14.76 7.19
N GLU A 275 20.89 13.71 7.93
CA GLU A 275 20.58 12.33 7.56
C GLU A 275 19.05 12.11 7.51
N ALA A 276 18.33 12.58 8.53
CA ALA A 276 16.88 12.49 8.57
C ALA A 276 16.21 13.23 7.41
N ALA A 277 16.69 14.43 7.06
CA ALA A 277 16.18 15.21 5.94
C ALA A 277 16.35 14.45 4.61
N GLY A 278 17.49 13.78 4.40
CA GLY A 278 17.70 12.90 3.27
C GLY A 278 16.67 11.78 3.19
N ALA A 279 16.47 11.05 4.28
CA ALA A 279 15.50 9.95 4.33
C ALA A 279 14.06 10.42 4.11
N VAL A 280 13.64 11.53 4.73
CA VAL A 280 12.30 12.11 4.55
C VAL A 280 12.06 12.57 3.11
N ARG A 281 13.06 13.16 2.45
CA ARG A 281 12.95 13.50 1.01
C ARG A 281 12.72 12.28 0.15
N THR A 282 13.39 11.17 0.43
CA THR A 282 13.19 9.90 -0.30
C THR A 282 11.77 9.39 -0.11
N ILE A 283 11.24 9.39 1.11
CA ILE A 283 9.85 9.00 1.41
C ILE A 283 8.87 9.85 0.59
N ILE A 284 9.03 11.18 0.61
CA ILE A 284 8.17 12.11 -0.11
C ILE A 284 8.30 11.95 -1.63
N THR A 285 9.51 11.72 -2.14
CA THR A 285 9.77 11.53 -3.58
C THR A 285 9.09 10.26 -4.09
N ASN A 286 9.21 9.15 -3.34
CA ASN A 286 8.54 7.90 -3.67
C ASN A 286 7.02 8.05 -3.61
N TYR A 287 6.50 8.70 -2.57
CA TYR A 287 5.06 8.93 -2.43
C TYR A 287 4.50 9.86 -3.52
N SER A 288 5.28 10.85 -3.95
CA SER A 288 4.91 11.82 -5.01
C SER A 288 5.07 11.30 -6.43
N GLY A 289 5.52 10.05 -6.62
CA GLY A 289 5.61 9.39 -7.92
C GLY A 289 6.52 10.07 -8.95
N ARG A 290 7.37 11.00 -8.51
CA ARG A 290 8.22 11.85 -9.37
C ARG A 290 9.23 11.07 -10.20
N GLU A 291 9.63 9.89 -9.73
CA GLU A 291 10.60 9.02 -10.41
C GLU A 291 9.95 7.92 -11.26
N HIS A 292 8.63 7.79 -11.24
CA HIS A 292 7.93 6.77 -12.03
C HIS A 292 7.76 7.21 -13.48
N LYS A 293 8.15 6.35 -14.42
CA LYS A 293 7.98 6.61 -15.84
C LYS A 293 6.53 6.31 -16.26
N PRO A 294 5.80 7.27 -16.88
CA PRO A 294 4.45 7.03 -17.40
C PRO A 294 4.44 5.94 -18.46
N LEU A 295 3.29 5.29 -18.62
CA LEU A 295 3.07 4.41 -19.77
C LEU A 295 3.34 5.19 -21.08
N PRO A 296 4.01 4.58 -22.07
CA PRO A 296 4.08 5.16 -23.40
C PRO A 296 2.66 5.37 -23.94
N ALA A 297 2.44 6.47 -24.66
CA ALA A 297 1.15 6.73 -25.30
C ALA A 297 0.77 5.52 -26.14
N SER A 298 -0.42 4.96 -25.90
CA SER A 298 -0.93 3.82 -26.67
C SER A 298 -0.84 4.14 -28.16
N THR A 299 0.03 3.42 -28.87
CA THR A 299 0.03 3.42 -30.33
C THR A 299 -1.29 2.76 -30.73
N GLN A 300 -2.34 3.56 -30.87
CA GLN A 300 -3.51 3.14 -31.63
C GLN A 300 -2.98 2.73 -33.00
N THR A 301 -2.92 1.42 -33.25
CA THR A 301 -2.75 0.87 -34.60
C THR A 301 -3.90 1.41 -35.44
N VAL A 302 -3.64 2.53 -36.11
CA VAL A 302 -4.47 3.04 -37.19
C VAL A 302 -4.44 1.96 -38.25
N LYS A 303 -5.53 1.20 -38.33
CA LYS A 303 -5.81 0.26 -39.40
C LYS A 303 -5.64 1.02 -40.74
N PRO A 304 -4.86 0.50 -41.71
CA PRO A 304 -4.77 1.13 -43.01
C PRO A 304 -6.17 1.17 -43.62
N SER A 305 -6.66 2.37 -43.90
CA SER A 305 -7.85 2.57 -44.74
C SER A 305 -7.51 2.01 -46.12
N ASP A 306 -8.24 0.98 -46.55
CA ASP A 306 -8.17 0.43 -47.90
C ASP A 306 -8.28 1.55 -48.93
N ALA A 307 -7.17 1.78 -49.64
CA ALA A 307 -7.17 2.63 -50.81
C ALA A 307 -7.83 1.85 -51.95
N LYS A 308 -8.93 2.44 -52.45
CA LYS A 308 -9.70 2.02 -53.61
C LYS A 308 -8.84 1.50 -54.77
N HIS A 309 -9.16 0.30 -55.24
CA HIS A 309 -9.08 -0.06 -56.64
C HIS A 309 -10.50 -0.23 -57.17
N ALA A 310 -10.97 0.80 -57.87
CA ALA A 310 -11.92 0.80 -58.99
C ALA A 310 -12.20 2.25 -59.39
#